data_AF-A0A356ELC3-F1
#
_entry.id   AF-A0A356ELC3-F1
#
_cell.length_a   1.000
_cell.length_b   1.000
_cell.length_c   1.000
_cell.angle_alpha   90.00
_cell.angle_beta   90.00
_cell.angle_gamma   90.00
#
_symmetry.space_group_name_H-M   'P 1'
#
loop_
_entity.id
_entity.type
_entity.pdbx_description
1 polymer ?
#
loop_
_entity_poly.entity_id
_entity_poly.type
_entity_poly.pdbx_seq_one_letter_code
_entity_poly.pdbx_strand_id
1 'polypeptide(L)' 'MTNDPIVAEVRKTRQQIMDECEGNVGRLIARLKAGDFKNKDRLVSIEQVQKQARTPRVRF' A
#
# COMPACT_ATOMS: atom_id res chain seq x y z
N MET A 1 6.14 -13.12 -19.29
CA MET A 1 5.07 -12.50 -18.49
C MET A 1 5.02 -13.24 -17.16
N THR A 2 5.55 -12.65 -16.11
CA THR A 2 5.72 -13.36 -14.82
C THR A 2 4.36 -13.42 -14.12
N ASN A 3 3.75 -14.60 -14.10
CA ASN A 3 2.54 -14.89 -13.33
C ASN A 3 2.91 -15.02 -11.86
N ASP A 4 3.34 -13.91 -11.26
CA ASP A 4 3.61 -13.86 -9.83
C ASP A 4 2.26 -13.84 -9.09
N PRO A 5 1.97 -14.85 -8.25
CA PRO A 5 0.71 -14.94 -7.51
C PRO A 5 0.49 -13.71 -6.60
N ILE A 6 1.56 -13.12 -6.06
CA ILE A 6 1.48 -11.91 -5.23
C ILE A 6 1.01 -10.73 -6.08
N VAL A 7 1.54 -10.59 -7.30
CA VAL A 7 1.15 -9.52 -8.22
C VAL A 7 -0.32 -9.65 -8.62
N ALA A 8 -0.80 -10.87 -8.84
CA ALA A 8 -2.20 -11.14 -9.15
C ALA A 8 -3.13 -10.75 -7.98
N GLU A 9 -2.77 -11.11 -6.75
CA GLU A 9 -3.53 -10.73 -5.55
C GLU A 9 -3.53 -9.21 -5.33
N VAL A 10 -2.39 -8.55 -5.51
CA VAL A 10 -2.30 -7.08 -5.42
C VAL A 10 -3.23 -6.42 -6.44
N ARG A 11 -3.26 -6.92 -7.68
CA ARG A 11 -4.16 -6.39 -8.72
C ARG A 11 -5.63 -6.60 -8.36
N LYS A 12 -6.00 -7.80 -7.92
CA LYS A 12 -7.36 -8.12 -7.47
C LYS A 12 -7.79 -7.19 -6.33
N THR A 13 -6.93 -7.01 -5.35
CA THR A 13 -7.20 -6.16 -4.17
C THR A 13 -7.39 -4.70 -4.59
N ARG A 14 -6.54 -4.18 -5.49
CA ARG A 14 -6.68 -2.82 -6.02
C ARG A 14 -8.01 -2.62 -6.76
N GLN A 15 -8.42 -3.61 -7.55
CA GLN A 15 -9.69 -3.56 -8.27
C GLN A 15 -10.87 -3.52 -7.30
N GLN A 16 -10.88 -4.41 -6.30
CA GLN A 16 -11.93 -4.43 -5.28
C GLN A 16 -12.06 -3.08 -4.55
N ILE A 17 -10.93 -2.48 -4.16
CA ILE A 17 -10.93 -1.17 -3.49
C ILE A 17 -11.50 -0.06 -4.41
N MET A 18 -11.19 -0.11 -5.71
CA MET A 18 -11.74 0.84 -6.69
C MET A 18 -13.23 0.65 -6.91
N ASP A 19 -13.69 -0.61 -6.97
CA ASP A 19 -15.10 -0.95 -7.13
C ASP A 19 -15.90 -0.50 -5.90
N GLU A 20 -15.37 -0.69 -4.68
CA GLU A 20 -15.93 -0.15 -3.43
C GLU A 20 -16.00 1.39 -3.41
N CYS A 21 -15.16 2.05 -4.21
CA CYS A 21 -15.19 3.50 -4.39
C CYS A 21 -16.04 3.94 -5.59
N GLU A 22 -16.78 3.02 -6.22
CA GLU A 22 -17.59 3.25 -7.44
C GLU A 22 -16.76 3.84 -8.60
N GLY A 23 -15.48 3.49 -8.68
CA GLY A 23 -14.55 4.08 -9.65
C GLY A 23 -14.20 5.55 -9.38
N ASN A 24 -14.71 6.15 -8.30
CA ASN A 24 -14.49 7.55 -7.97
C ASN A 24 -13.17 7.75 -7.22
N VAL A 25 -12.19 8.36 -7.92
CA VAL A 25 -10.86 8.66 -7.38
C VAL A 25 -10.92 9.58 -6.15
N GLY A 26 -11.88 10.52 -6.10
CA GLY A 26 -12.09 11.39 -4.95
C GLY A 26 -12.48 10.63 -3.69
N ARG A 27 -13.37 9.63 -3.81
CA ARG A 27 -13.75 8.75 -2.71
C ARG A 27 -12.58 7.88 -2.23
N LEU A 28 -11.78 7.37 -3.17
CA LEU A 28 -10.55 6.65 -2.83
C LEU A 28 -9.60 7.51 -2.00
N ILE A 29 -9.33 8.75 -2.43
CA ILE A 29 -8.45 9.67 -1.71
C ILE A 29 -9.01 9.98 -0.31
N ALA A 30 -10.32 10.20 -0.19
CA ALA A 30 -10.97 10.45 1.09
C ALA A 30 -10.83 9.25 2.04
N ARG A 31 -11.02 8.02 1.54
CA ARG A 31 -10.84 6.78 2.29
C ARG A 31 -9.40 6.62 2.78
N LEU A 32 -8.41 6.88 1.92
CA LEU A 32 -6.99 6.81 2.28
C LEU A 32 -6.66 7.81 3.40
N LYS A 33 -7.07 9.07 3.26
CA LYS A 33 -6.89 10.11 4.29
C LYS A 33 -7.54 9.72 5.62
N ALA A 34 -8.73 9.13 5.59
CA ALA A 34 -9.42 8.67 6.80
C ALA A 34 -8.68 7.50 7.48
N GLY A 35 -8.08 6.61 6.69
CA GLY A 35 -7.24 5.51 7.18
C GLY A 35 -5.94 6.00 7.82
N ASP A 36 -5.28 6.97 7.20
CA ASP A 36 -4.05 7.61 7.71
C ASP A 36 -4.31 8.34 9.03
N PHE A 37 -5.44 9.06 9.11
CA PHE A 37 -5.82 9.76 10.35
C PHE A 37 -6.06 8.80 11.53
N LYS A 38 -6.60 7.61 11.26
CA LYS A 38 -6.86 6.58 12.27
C LYS A 38 -5.61 5.79 12.67
N ASN A 39 -4.57 5.76 11.83
CA ASN A 39 -3.35 5.00 12.06
C ASN A 39 -2.12 5.92 12.02
N LYS A 40 -2.08 6.94 12.87
CA LYS A 40 -0.95 7.88 12.93
C LYS A 40 0.40 7.20 13.20
N ASP A 41 0.40 6.07 13.89
CA ASP A 41 1.61 5.26 14.16
C ASP A 41 2.16 4.53 12.92
N ARG A 42 1.41 4.50 11.80
CA ARG A 42 1.84 3.88 10.53
C ARG A 42 2.45 4.87 9.54
N LEU A 43 2.67 6.14 9.94
CA LEU A 43 3.43 7.08 9.13
C LEU A 43 4.90 6.64 9.06
N VAL A 44 5.21 5.84 8.05
CA VAL A 44 6.60 5.50 7.73
C VAL A 44 7.19 6.67 6.97
N SER A 45 8.19 7.33 7.55
CA SER A 45 8.88 8.42 6.86
C SER A 45 9.72 7.88 5.70
N ILE A 46 9.89 8.68 4.64
CA ILE A 46 10.77 8.32 3.52
C ILE A 46 12.19 7.99 4.01
N GLU A 47 12.65 8.71 5.03
CA GLU A 47 13.95 8.46 5.68
C GLU A 47 14.01 7.08 6.37
N GLN A 48 12.93 6.62 7.02
CA GLN A 48 12.85 5.30 7.62
C GLN A 48 12.90 4.19 6.54
N VAL A 49 12.21 4.39 5.42
CA VAL A 49 12.27 3.45 4.28
C VAL A 49 13.68 3.38 3.70
N GLN A 50 14.33 4.52 3.51
CA GLN A 50 15.70 4.59 2.99
C GLN A 50 16.72 3.94 3.94
N LYS A 51 16.56 4.09 5.26
CA LYS A 51 17.39 3.42 6.26
C LYS A 51 17.22 1.89 6.22
N GLN A 52 15.99 1.39 6.13
CA GLN A 52 15.74 -0.05 6.01
C GLN A 52 16.30 -0.64 4.70
N ALA A 53 16.18 0.07 3.58
CA ALA A 53 16.72 -0.39 2.30
C ALA A 53 18.25 -0.51 2.28
N ARG A 54 18.95 0.26 3.12
CA ARG A 54 20.41 0.23 3.27
C ARG A 54 20.90 -0.82 4.27
N THR A 55 20.01 -1.44 5.03
CA THR A 55 20.40 -2.47 6.00
C THR A 55 20.41 -3.83 5.29
N PRO A 56 21.56 -4.51 5.16
CA PRO A 56 21.61 -5.82 4.52
C PRO A 56 20.75 -6.79 5.33
N ARG A 57 19.78 -7.44 4.67
CA ARG A 57 18.99 -8.50 5.28
C ARG A 57 19.93 -9.66 5.60
N VAL A 58 20.27 -9.83 6.88
CA VAL A 58 20.94 -11.04 7.38
C VAL A 58 19.99 -12.21 7.10
N ARG A 59 20.37 -13.08 6.16
CA ARG A 59 19.69 -14.35 5.92
C ARG A 59 20.23 -15.35 6.96
N PHE A 60 19.34 -15.88 7.79
CA PHE A 60 19.60 -17.10 8.56
C PHE A 60 19.26 -18.31 7.68
#